data_AF-A0A9D2TGI9-F1
#
_entry.id   AF-A0A9D2TGI9-F1
#
_cell.length_a   1.000
_cell.length_b   1.000
_cell.length_c   1.000
_cell.angle_alpha   90.00
_cell.angle_beta   90.00
_cell.angle_gamma   90.00
#
_symmetry.space_group_name_H-M   'P 1'
#
loop_
_entity.id
_entity.type
_entity.pdbx_description
1 polymer ?
#
loop_
_entity_poly.entity_id
_entity_poly.type
_entity_poly.pdbx_seq_one_letter_code
_entity_poly.pdbx_strand_id
1 'polypeptide(L)'
;MADSQYPYPPDRFDDEADAVTFHGAHRAELPFWRENLLYIIIIGAAVVMLVVLLFVIGGMGGDGDDRAADPTTASETEQSEGSDEGGDSEEEAPEPDLSVPVQVINAGGINGLAGTWSDELEGQGWEDVSVATADTPQQEAVVYYRDEADADTAQALAQQVGAGDASQSDEYEARVTFVAVTEPGDGGDEGGEG
;
A
#
# COMPACT_ATOMS: atom_id res chain seq x y z
N MET A 1 33.28 -39.30 -13.24
CA MET A 1 33.65 -38.86 -14.59
C MET A 1 32.60 -39.45 -15.50
N ALA A 2 31.71 -38.62 -16.05
CA ALA A 2 30.65 -39.11 -16.93
C ALA A 2 31.25 -39.25 -18.33
N ASP A 3 31.35 -40.48 -18.83
CA ASP A 3 31.65 -40.76 -20.23
C ASP A 3 30.50 -40.21 -21.09
N SER A 4 30.68 -39.01 -21.62
CA SER A 4 29.80 -38.44 -22.63
C SER A 4 30.04 -39.20 -23.92
N GLN A 5 29.23 -40.23 -24.19
CA GLN A 5 29.10 -40.83 -25.51
C GLN A 5 28.41 -39.82 -26.43
N TYR A 6 29.17 -38.78 -26.80
CA TYR A 6 28.83 -37.80 -27.81
C TYR A 6 28.82 -38.53 -29.16
N PRO A 7 27.68 -38.62 -29.86
CA PRO A 7 27.53 -39.51 -31.03
C PRO A 7 28.20 -38.97 -32.30
N TYR A 8 28.99 -37.89 -32.19
CA TYR A 8 29.65 -37.24 -33.30
C TYR A 8 31.18 -37.27 -33.10
N PRO A 9 31.97 -37.42 -34.18
CA PRO A 9 33.42 -37.25 -34.12
C PRO A 9 33.76 -35.84 -33.61
N PRO A 10 34.85 -35.69 -32.85
CA PRO A 10 35.29 -34.38 -32.39
C PRO A 10 35.53 -33.47 -33.60
N ASP A 11 34.89 -32.31 -33.59
CA ASP A 11 35.00 -31.34 -34.67
C ASP A 11 35.74 -30.08 -34.21
N ARG A 12 35.98 -29.15 -35.15
CA ARG A 12 36.78 -27.97 -34.84
C ARG A 12 36.13 -27.07 -33.78
N PHE A 13 34.81 -27.14 -33.62
CA PHE A 13 34.10 -26.36 -32.62
C PHE A 13 34.35 -26.91 -31.20
N ASP A 14 34.60 -28.22 -31.06
CA ASP A 14 34.97 -28.83 -29.79
C ASP A 14 36.36 -28.37 -29.32
N ASP A 15 37.34 -28.30 -30.22
CA ASP A 15 38.69 -27.81 -29.93
C ASP A 15 38.69 -26.33 -29.48
N GLU A 16 37.83 -25.52 -30.10
CA GLU A 16 37.65 -24.11 -29.74
C GLU A 16 36.91 -23.94 -28.39
N ALA A 17 35.96 -24.83 -28.07
CA ALA A 17 35.20 -24.80 -26.82
C ALA A 17 36.08 -25.07 -25.60
N ASP A 18 37.04 -25.98 -25.70
CA ASP A 18 38.02 -26.25 -24.63
C ASP A 18 38.99 -25.09 -24.40
N ALA A 19 39.22 -24.26 -25.42
CA ALA A 19 40.12 -23.10 -25.35
C ALA A 19 39.45 -21.85 -24.75
N VAL A 20 38.11 -21.80 -24.66
CA VAL A 20 37.37 -20.63 -24.16
C VAL A 20 36.68 -20.94 -22.84
N THR A 21 36.84 -20.05 -21.85
CA THR A 21 36.01 -20.10 -20.65
C THR A 21 34.57 -19.71 -21.02
N PHE A 22 33.58 -20.48 -20.55
CA PHE A 22 32.18 -20.34 -20.91
C PHE A 22 31.60 -18.99 -20.42
N HIS A 23 31.82 -17.93 -21.18
CA HIS A 23 31.14 -16.66 -20.99
C HIS A 23 29.81 -16.71 -21.73
N GLY A 24 28.79 -17.26 -21.07
CA GLY A 24 27.42 -17.18 -21.57
C GLY A 24 27.02 -15.72 -21.78
N ALA A 25 26.13 -15.47 -22.75
CA ALA A 25 25.50 -14.17 -22.98
C ALA A 25 24.56 -13.73 -21.83
N HIS A 26 24.68 -14.36 -20.66
CA HIS A 26 24.00 -14.01 -19.44
C HIS A 26 24.61 -12.71 -18.93
N ARG A 27 23.92 -11.61 -19.23
CA ARG A 27 24.06 -10.38 -18.48
C ARG A 27 23.79 -10.76 -17.03
N ALA A 28 24.81 -10.68 -16.18
CA ALA A 28 24.56 -10.68 -14.75
C ALA A 28 23.75 -9.41 -14.48
N GLU A 29 22.48 -9.58 -14.11
CA GLU A 29 21.67 -8.50 -13.57
C GLU A 29 22.46 -7.83 -12.44
N LEU A 30 22.53 -6.50 -12.46
CA LEU A 30 23.25 -5.79 -11.43
C LEU A 30 22.54 -6.07 -10.09
N PRO A 31 23.28 -6.35 -9.00
CA PRO A 31 22.64 -6.66 -7.72
C PRO A 31 21.76 -5.48 -7.27
N PHE A 32 20.55 -5.78 -6.80
CA PHE A 32 19.53 -4.79 -6.42
C PHE A 32 20.04 -3.66 -5.52
N TRP A 33 21.03 -3.93 -4.66
CA TRP A 33 21.63 -2.94 -3.76
C TRP A 33 22.42 -1.85 -4.51
N ARG A 34 22.98 -2.16 -5.68
CA ARG A 34 23.67 -1.17 -6.53
C ARG A 34 22.69 -0.30 -7.31
N GLU A 35 21.60 -0.88 -7.77
CA GLU A 35 20.55 -0.15 -8.51
C GLU A 35 19.81 0.83 -7.59
N ASN A 36 19.65 0.46 -6.32
CA ASN A 36 18.93 1.25 -5.32
C ASN A 36 19.83 2.01 -4.33
N LEU A 37 21.14 2.08 -4.59
CA LEU A 37 22.11 2.70 -3.68
C LEU A 37 21.75 4.17 -3.35
N LEU A 38 21.30 4.93 -4.35
CA LEU A 38 20.92 6.33 -4.17
C LEU A 38 19.72 6.47 -3.23
N TYR A 39 18.70 5.63 -3.40
CA TYR A 39 17.52 5.63 -2.53
C TYR A 39 17.88 5.24 -1.09
N ILE A 40 18.74 4.23 -0.90
CA ILE A 40 19.22 3.82 0.43
C ILE A 40 19.96 4.98 1.12
N ILE A 41 20.79 5.73 0.39
CA ILE A 41 21.49 6.91 0.92
C ILE A 41 20.49 8.00 1.33
N ILE A 42 19.49 8.28 0.50
CA ILE A 42 18.46 9.29 0.79
C ILE A 42 17.65 8.91 2.03
N ILE A 43 17.17 7.66 2.11
CA ILE A 43 16.40 7.15 3.25
C ILE A 43 17.26 7.21 4.51
N GLY A 44 18.52 6.76 4.45
CA GLY A 44 19.44 6.84 5.58
C GLY A 44 19.63 8.29 6.07
N ALA A 45 19.80 9.25 5.15
CA ALA A 45 19.93 10.67 5.50
C ALA A 45 18.65 11.23 6.14
N ALA A 46 17.47 10.85 5.63
CA ALA A 46 16.18 11.25 6.19
C ALA A 46 15.98 10.73 7.62
N VAL A 47 16.31 9.46 7.88
CA VAL A 47 16.24 8.87 9.22
C VAL A 47 17.18 9.58 10.19
N VAL A 48 18.42 9.86 9.78
CA VAL A 48 19.38 10.60 10.61
C VAL A 48 18.86 12.02 10.90
N MET A 49 18.31 12.70 9.91
CA MET A 49 17.75 14.04 10.07
C MET A 49 16.55 14.05 11.03
N LEU A 50 15.66 13.06 10.93
CA LEU A 50 14.54 12.87 11.86
C LEU A 50 15.02 12.66 13.29
N VAL A 51 16.01 11.78 13.51
CA VAL A 51 16.57 11.54 14.85
C VAL A 51 17.21 12.81 15.42
N VAL A 52 17.93 13.59 14.61
CA VAL A 52 18.49 14.89 15.02
C VAL A 52 17.38 15.88 15.38
N LEU A 53 16.31 15.95 14.59
CA LEU A 53 15.16 16.82 14.87
C LEU A 53 14.51 16.47 16.21
N LEU A 54 14.22 15.19 16.46
CA LEU A 54 13.67 14.72 17.73
C LEU A 54 14.60 15.03 18.91
N PHE A 55 15.91 14.89 18.71
CA PHE A 55 16.90 15.20 19.74
C PHE A 55 17.00 16.72 20.02
N VAL A 56 16.86 17.59 19.01
CA VAL A 56 16.86 19.06 19.18
C VAL A 56 15.59 19.53 19.91
N ILE A 57 14.43 19.00 19.54
CA ILE A 57 13.16 19.33 20.20
C ILE A 57 13.15 18.81 21.65
N GLY A 58 13.59 17.57 21.87
CA GLY A 58 13.67 16.98 23.22
C GLY A 58 14.79 17.56 24.09
N GLY A 59 15.87 18.08 23.49
CA GLY A 59 17.04 18.60 24.20
C GLY A 59 16.96 20.07 24.61
N MET A 60 16.02 20.85 24.06
CA MET A 60 15.94 22.31 24.25
C MET A 60 14.70 22.77 25.03
N GLY A 61 14.02 21.85 25.74
CA GLY A 61 12.79 22.11 26.52
C GLY A 61 12.94 21.93 28.03
N GLY A 62 14.13 22.20 28.59
CA GLY A 62 14.37 22.15 30.03
C GLY A 62 14.02 23.47 30.73
N ASP A 63 13.07 23.38 31.67
CA ASP A 63 12.70 24.32 32.73
C ASP A 63 11.94 25.61 32.35
N GLY A 64 10.62 25.50 32.48
CA GLY A 64 9.66 26.60 32.54
C GLY A 64 8.32 26.11 33.08
N ASP A 65 8.35 25.46 34.26
CA ASP A 65 7.17 25.07 35.06
C ASP A 65 6.50 26.34 35.62
N ASP A 66 5.49 26.86 34.92
CA ASP A 66 4.42 27.64 35.54
C ASP A 66 3.32 26.66 35.96
N ARG A 67 3.44 26.20 37.20
CA ARG A 67 2.50 25.32 37.88
C ARG A 67 1.44 26.15 38.60
N ALA A 68 0.20 26.07 38.10
CA ALA A 68 -1.06 26.15 38.86
C ALA A 68 -2.19 25.71 37.91
N ALA A 69 -2.93 24.61 38.07
CA ALA A 69 -3.10 23.72 39.21
C ALA A 69 -3.38 22.28 38.73
N ASP A 70 -2.63 21.38 39.35
CA ASP A 70 -2.78 19.94 39.58
C ASP A 70 -4.18 19.52 40.13
N PRO A 71 -4.55 18.20 40.16
CA PRO A 71 -3.61 17.13 40.49
C PRO A 71 -3.72 15.75 39.81
N THR A 72 -2.54 15.10 39.87
CA THR A 72 -2.33 13.69 40.25
C THR A 72 -2.19 12.64 39.13
N THR A 73 -0.91 12.33 38.92
CA THR A 73 -0.27 11.00 38.89
C THR A 73 -0.59 10.03 37.74
N ALA A 74 0.49 9.67 37.06
CA ALA A 74 0.69 8.34 36.51
C ALA A 74 0.61 7.29 37.63
N SER A 75 -0.02 6.14 37.37
CA SER A 75 0.68 4.85 37.28
C SER A 75 -0.31 3.71 36.97
N GLU A 76 0.24 2.70 36.28
CA GLU A 76 -0.14 1.29 36.34
C GLU A 76 -1.57 0.87 35.95
N THR A 77 -1.62 0.19 34.79
CA THR A 77 -2.07 -1.20 34.66
C THR A 77 -2.95 -1.71 35.79
N GLU A 78 -4.25 -1.83 35.57
CA GLU A 78 -5.03 -3.03 35.91
C GLU A 78 -6.25 -3.13 34.97
N GLN A 79 -6.50 -4.38 34.61
CA GLN A 79 -7.56 -4.91 33.79
C GLN A 79 -8.93 -4.80 34.50
N SER A 80 -10.01 -4.81 33.70
CA SER A 80 -11.41 -5.13 34.05
C SER A 80 -12.37 -3.95 34.31
N GLU A 81 -13.26 -3.82 33.32
CA GLU A 81 -14.72 -3.59 33.41
C GLU A 81 -15.25 -2.31 34.08
N GLY A 82 -15.96 -1.53 33.25
CA GLY A 82 -16.84 -0.46 33.71
C GLY A 82 -17.41 0.35 32.54
N SER A 83 -18.40 -0.22 31.86
CA SER A 83 -19.35 0.45 30.98
C SER A 83 -19.80 1.80 31.56
N ASP A 84 -19.73 2.86 30.76
CA ASP A 84 -20.84 3.82 30.62
C ASP A 84 -20.66 4.63 29.33
N GLU A 85 -21.58 4.38 28.40
CA GLU A 85 -21.96 5.15 27.23
C GLU A 85 -21.52 6.63 27.17
N GLY A 86 -20.98 7.03 26.03
CA GLY A 86 -20.65 8.42 25.75
C GLY A 86 -20.51 8.74 24.27
N GLY A 87 -21.53 8.39 23.48
CA GLY A 87 -21.67 8.86 22.11
C GLY A 87 -21.24 7.82 21.07
N ASP A 88 -22.10 6.84 20.88
CA ASP A 88 -22.41 6.34 19.54
C ASP A 88 -22.95 7.55 18.75
N SER A 89 -22.03 8.42 18.32
CA SER A 89 -22.26 9.23 17.14
C SER A 89 -22.09 8.23 16.02
N GLU A 90 -23.19 7.54 15.71
CA GLU A 90 -23.49 7.09 14.36
C GLU A 90 -23.46 8.36 13.50
N GLU A 91 -22.25 8.82 13.20
CA GLU A 91 -21.99 9.90 12.27
C GLU A 91 -22.46 9.32 10.95
N GLU A 92 -23.71 9.64 10.59
CA GLU A 92 -24.31 9.28 9.31
C GLU A 92 -23.23 9.54 8.26
N ALA A 93 -22.67 8.44 7.72
CA ALA A 93 -21.65 8.54 6.69
C ALA A 93 -22.23 9.45 5.60
N PRO A 94 -21.51 10.52 5.21
CA PRO A 94 -22.05 11.47 4.25
C PRO A 94 -22.51 10.70 3.02
N GLU A 95 -23.75 10.96 2.58
CA GLU A 95 -24.30 10.27 1.41
C GLU A 95 -23.36 10.52 0.22
N PRO A 96 -22.80 9.46 -0.41
CA PRO A 96 -21.86 9.64 -1.51
C PRO A 96 -22.55 10.32 -2.70
N ASP A 97 -21.86 11.27 -3.33
CA ASP A 97 -22.29 11.76 -4.63
C ASP A 97 -21.97 10.72 -5.71
N LEU A 98 -22.97 9.91 -6.06
CA LEU A 98 -22.87 8.82 -7.03
C LEU A 98 -22.63 9.30 -8.48
N SER A 99 -22.74 10.61 -8.73
CA SER A 99 -22.45 11.22 -10.04
C SER A 99 -20.96 11.51 -10.25
N VAL A 100 -20.14 11.41 -9.18
CA VAL A 100 -18.69 11.60 -9.26
C VAL A 100 -18.06 10.43 -10.03
N PRO A 101 -17.24 10.70 -11.07
CA PRO A 101 -16.56 9.64 -11.80
C PRO A 101 -15.58 8.87 -10.92
N VAL A 102 -15.77 7.55 -10.86
CA VAL A 102 -14.93 6.61 -10.12
C VAL A 102 -14.09 5.79 -11.10
N GLN A 103 -12.80 5.68 -10.81
CA GLN A 103 -11.91 4.78 -11.54
C GLN A 103 -11.51 3.60 -10.65
N VAL A 104 -11.88 2.39 -11.05
CA VAL A 104 -11.50 1.15 -10.38
C VAL A 104 -10.23 0.59 -11.02
N ILE A 105 -9.16 0.50 -10.24
CA ILE A 105 -7.86 -0.03 -10.66
C ILE A 105 -7.67 -1.41 -10.07
N ASN A 106 -7.48 -2.42 -10.91
CA ASN A 106 -7.05 -3.73 -10.46
C ASN A 106 -5.56 -3.69 -10.08
N ALA A 107 -5.28 -3.78 -8.79
CA ALA A 107 -3.95 -3.96 -8.24
C ALA A 107 -3.75 -5.32 -7.56
N GLY A 108 -4.76 -6.18 -7.50
CA GLY A 108 -4.64 -7.54 -6.94
C GLY A 108 -4.02 -8.57 -7.89
N GLY A 109 -3.90 -8.24 -9.19
CA GLY A 109 -3.45 -9.20 -10.20
C GLY A 109 -4.48 -10.31 -10.50
N ILE A 110 -5.72 -10.14 -10.03
CA ILE A 110 -6.84 -11.06 -10.22
C ILE A 110 -7.51 -10.76 -11.56
N ASN A 111 -7.71 -11.77 -12.41
CA ASN A 111 -8.32 -11.56 -13.71
C ASN A 111 -9.79 -11.13 -13.56
N GLY A 112 -10.17 -10.00 -14.17
CA GLY A 112 -11.53 -9.50 -14.15
C GLY A 112 -11.91 -8.67 -12.92
N LEU A 113 -11.02 -8.52 -11.94
CA LEU A 113 -11.32 -7.87 -10.66
C LEU A 113 -11.95 -6.49 -10.78
N ALA A 114 -11.35 -5.59 -11.55
CA ALA A 114 -11.88 -4.24 -11.74
C ALA A 114 -13.26 -4.26 -12.44
N GLY A 115 -13.50 -5.24 -13.31
CA GLY A 115 -14.82 -5.42 -13.95
C GLY A 115 -15.87 -5.85 -12.93
N THR A 116 -15.54 -6.82 -12.08
CA THR A 116 -16.43 -7.27 -11.00
C THR A 116 -16.80 -6.13 -10.04
N TRP A 117 -15.82 -5.31 -9.65
CA TRP A 117 -16.09 -4.13 -8.82
C TRP A 117 -16.86 -3.05 -9.57
N SER A 118 -16.63 -2.86 -10.87
CA SER A 118 -17.42 -1.95 -11.68
C SER A 118 -18.89 -2.34 -11.70
N ASP A 119 -19.18 -3.62 -11.99
CA ASP A 119 -20.55 -4.15 -12.02
C ASP A 119 -21.25 -3.99 -10.64
N GLU A 120 -20.50 -4.21 -9.56
CA GLU A 120 -20.99 -4.04 -8.18
C GLU A 120 -21.32 -2.58 -7.88
N LEU A 121 -20.42 -1.64 -8.20
CA LEU A 121 -20.65 -0.21 -7.97
C LEU A 121 -21.79 0.34 -8.84
N GLU A 122 -21.87 -0.04 -10.12
CA GLU A 122 -22.99 0.32 -10.98
C GLU A 122 -24.31 -0.26 -10.46
N GLY A 123 -24.29 -1.50 -9.93
CA GLY A 123 -25.43 -2.13 -9.26
C GLY A 123 -25.89 -1.38 -8.00
N GLN A 124 -24.98 -0.66 -7.35
CA GLN A 124 -25.24 0.20 -6.19
C GLN A 124 -25.59 1.66 -6.57
N GLY A 125 -25.61 1.98 -7.86
CA GLY A 125 -26.12 3.25 -8.39
C GLY A 125 -25.06 4.28 -8.80
N TRP A 126 -23.77 3.92 -8.77
CA TRP A 126 -22.70 4.78 -9.31
C TRP A 126 -22.88 4.99 -10.81
N GLU A 127 -22.86 6.24 -11.27
CA GLU A 127 -23.26 6.60 -12.63
C GLU A 127 -22.12 6.56 -13.67
N ASP A 128 -20.88 6.79 -13.23
CA ASP A 128 -19.70 6.84 -14.10
C ASP A 128 -18.56 6.06 -13.44
N VAL A 129 -18.46 4.77 -13.79
CA VAL A 129 -17.42 3.86 -13.31
C VAL A 129 -16.55 3.43 -14.49
N SER A 130 -15.25 3.69 -14.37
CA SER A 130 -14.24 3.27 -15.35
C SER A 130 -13.30 2.24 -14.73
N VAL A 131 -12.71 1.39 -15.56
CA VAL A 131 -11.80 0.32 -15.10
C VAL A 131 -10.41 0.49 -15.68
N ALA A 132 -9.41 0.15 -14.88
CA ALA A 132 -8.01 0.10 -15.27
C ALA A 132 -7.28 -1.06 -14.54
N THR A 133 -6.02 -1.26 -14.87
CA THR A 133 -5.15 -2.25 -14.22
C THR A 133 -3.83 -1.56 -13.90
N ALA A 134 -3.36 -1.75 -12.66
CA ALA A 134 -2.10 -1.19 -12.21
C ALA A 134 -0.91 -1.90 -12.88
N ASP A 135 0.18 -1.18 -13.12
CA ASP A 135 1.42 -1.76 -13.64
C ASP A 135 2.09 -2.69 -12.62
N THR A 136 1.89 -2.43 -11.33
CA THR A 136 2.46 -3.20 -10.21
C THR A 136 1.34 -3.59 -9.24
N PRO A 137 1.30 -4.85 -8.76
CA PRO A 137 0.31 -5.26 -7.79
C PRO A 137 0.53 -4.58 -6.43
N GLN A 138 -0.57 -4.29 -5.74
CA GLN A 138 -0.58 -3.74 -4.38
C GLN A 138 -1.11 -4.78 -3.40
N GLN A 139 -0.78 -4.60 -2.12
CA GLN A 139 -1.17 -5.52 -1.04
C GLN A 139 -2.43 -5.03 -0.32
N GLU A 140 -2.71 -3.74 -0.39
CA GLU A 140 -3.77 -3.07 0.36
C GLU A 140 -4.74 -2.37 -0.60
N ALA A 141 -6.04 -2.47 -0.29
CA ALA A 141 -7.07 -1.71 -0.98
C ALA A 141 -7.04 -0.27 -0.47
N VAL A 142 -7.09 0.70 -1.38
CA VAL A 142 -7.11 2.12 -1.00
C VAL A 142 -8.04 2.89 -1.94
N VAL A 143 -8.81 3.81 -1.39
CA VAL A 143 -9.55 4.80 -2.17
C VAL A 143 -8.83 6.14 -2.11
N TYR A 144 -8.55 6.70 -3.28
CA TYR A 144 -7.94 8.01 -3.43
C TYR A 144 -8.96 9.02 -3.94
N TYR A 145 -8.81 10.27 -3.50
CA TYR A 145 -9.51 11.42 -4.08
C TYR A 145 -8.52 12.51 -4.46
N ARG A 146 -8.86 13.29 -5.47
CA ARG A 146 -8.00 14.35 -5.99
C ARG A 146 -8.25 15.68 -5.29
N ASP A 147 -9.50 16.13 -5.31
CA ASP A 147 -9.93 17.42 -4.80
C ASP A 147 -10.65 17.25 -3.44
N GLU A 148 -10.43 18.17 -2.49
CA GLU A 148 -11.08 18.13 -1.15
C GLU A 148 -12.62 18.12 -1.23
N ALA A 149 -13.19 18.58 -2.35
CA ALA A 149 -14.63 18.55 -2.59
C ALA A 149 -15.20 17.12 -2.75
N ASP A 150 -14.36 16.14 -3.10
CA ASP A 150 -14.75 14.75 -3.31
C ASP A 150 -14.39 13.86 -2.10
N ALA A 151 -13.84 14.43 -1.03
CA ALA A 151 -13.34 13.69 0.14
C ALA A 151 -14.45 12.88 0.85
N ASP A 152 -15.63 13.48 1.04
CA ASP A 152 -16.77 12.82 1.68
C ASP A 152 -17.27 11.63 0.84
N THR A 153 -17.39 11.82 -0.48
CA THR A 153 -17.78 10.76 -1.43
C THR A 153 -16.75 9.63 -1.46
N ALA A 154 -15.46 9.96 -1.42
CA ALA A 154 -14.39 8.97 -1.40
C ALA A 154 -14.35 8.20 -0.08
N GLN A 155 -14.59 8.85 1.06
CA GLN A 155 -14.67 8.18 2.36
C GLN A 155 -15.88 7.24 2.43
N ALA A 156 -17.03 7.64 1.87
CA ALA A 156 -18.20 6.78 1.76
C ALA A 156 -17.90 5.56 0.87
N LEU A 157 -17.24 5.75 -0.27
CA LEU A 157 -16.80 4.65 -1.14
C LEU A 157 -15.80 3.74 -0.41
N ALA A 158 -14.84 4.29 0.34
CA ALA A 158 -13.84 3.51 1.08
C ALA A 158 -14.47 2.59 2.12
N GLN A 159 -15.47 3.09 2.84
CA GLN A 159 -16.27 2.28 3.77
C GLN A 159 -17.09 1.21 3.05
N GLN A 160 -17.69 1.55 1.90
CA GLN A 160 -18.49 0.64 1.08
C GLN A 160 -17.66 -0.54 0.53
N VAL A 161 -16.42 -0.29 0.10
CA VAL A 161 -15.53 -1.31 -0.49
C VAL A 161 -14.59 -1.97 0.51
N GLY A 162 -14.60 -1.53 1.78
CA GLY A 162 -13.74 -2.07 2.83
C GLY A 162 -12.27 -1.64 2.75
N ALA A 163 -11.98 -0.48 2.13
CA ALA A 163 -10.63 0.06 1.99
C ALA A 163 -10.16 0.93 3.18
N GLY A 164 -10.98 1.05 4.23
CA GLY A 164 -10.67 1.89 5.40
C GLY A 164 -10.85 3.36 5.10
N ASP A 165 -9.82 4.17 5.38
CA ASP A 165 -9.84 5.63 5.18
C ASP A 165 -9.39 6.02 3.77
N ALA A 166 -10.12 6.97 3.18
CA ALA A 166 -9.75 7.54 1.89
C ALA A 166 -8.56 8.52 2.03
N SER A 167 -7.66 8.49 1.05
CA SER A 167 -6.46 9.34 1.04
C SER A 167 -6.49 10.33 -0.11
N GLN A 168 -6.03 11.56 0.12
CA GLN A 168 -5.83 12.51 -0.97
C GLN A 168 -4.61 12.10 -1.80
N SER A 169 -4.70 12.17 -3.13
CA SER A 169 -3.57 11.98 -4.04
C SER A 169 -3.76 12.69 -5.38
N ASP A 170 -2.71 13.34 -5.87
CA ASP A 170 -2.63 13.94 -7.21
C ASP A 170 -2.07 12.98 -8.27
N GLU A 171 -1.79 11.71 -7.90
CA GLU A 171 -1.24 10.70 -8.82
C GLU A 171 -2.24 10.30 -9.92
N TYR A 172 -3.53 10.39 -9.62
CA TYR A 172 -4.60 9.93 -10.50
C TYR A 172 -5.34 11.12 -11.13
N GLU A 173 -5.67 10.98 -12.42
CA GLU A 173 -6.44 12.00 -13.15
C GLU A 173 -7.93 11.96 -12.80
N ALA A 174 -8.44 10.80 -12.38
CA ALA A 174 -9.82 10.62 -11.95
C ALA A 174 -10.07 11.35 -10.61
N ARG A 175 -11.31 11.80 -10.41
CA ARG A 175 -11.72 12.49 -9.18
C ARG A 175 -11.63 11.58 -7.97
N VAL A 176 -12.17 10.36 -8.13
CA VAL A 176 -12.10 9.30 -7.14
C VAL A 176 -11.52 8.06 -7.82
N THR A 177 -10.54 7.43 -7.17
CA THR A 177 -9.87 6.23 -7.67
C THR A 177 -9.90 5.15 -6.60
N PHE A 178 -10.48 4.00 -6.90
CA PHE A 178 -10.43 2.83 -6.04
C PHE A 178 -9.37 1.85 -6.53
N VAL A 179 -8.33 1.63 -5.74
CA VAL A 179 -7.32 0.60 -5.97
C VAL A 179 -7.78 -0.70 -5.29
N ALA A 180 -8.24 -1.65 -6.10
CA ALA A 180 -8.78 -2.93 -5.66
C ALA A 180 -7.71 -4.03 -5.63
N VAL A 181 -7.62 -4.76 -4.52
CA VAL A 181 -6.71 -5.91 -4.36
C VAL A 181 -7.42 -7.25 -4.14
N THR A 182 -8.68 -7.23 -3.71
CA THR A 182 -9.53 -8.41 -3.41
C THR A 182 -10.92 -8.27 -4.03
N GLU A 183 -11.60 -9.39 -4.24
CA GLU A 183 -12.99 -9.43 -4.78
C GLU A 183 -14.00 -8.85 -3.77
N PRO A 184 -15.14 -8.30 -4.25
CA PRO A 184 -16.19 -7.80 -3.35
C PRO A 184 -16.71 -8.92 -2.43
N GLY A 185 -16.72 -8.63 -1.13
CA GLY A 185 -17.19 -9.56 -0.10
C GLY A 185 -16.14 -10.51 0.50
N ASP A 186 -14.91 -10.54 0.00
CA ASP A 186 -13.84 -11.38 0.56
C ASP A 186 -13.09 -10.69 1.72
N GLY A 187 -13.25 -9.37 1.88
CA GLY A 187 -12.57 -8.54 2.88
C GLY A 187 -13.13 -8.59 4.32
N GLY A 188 -13.89 -9.62 4.67
CA GLY A 188 -14.68 -9.67 5.90
C GLY A 188 -14.63 -10.99 6.66
N ASP A 189 -13.44 -11.56 6.92
CA ASP A 189 -13.29 -12.57 7.97
C ASP A 189 -11.83 -12.63 8.48
N GLU A 190 -11.38 -11.56 9.14
CA GLU A 190 -10.26 -11.62 10.09
C GLU A 190 -10.81 -11.40 11.51
N GLY A 191 -11.67 -12.31 11.97
CA GLY A 191 -12.32 -12.13 13.27
C GLY A 191 -13.02 -13.39 13.80
N GLY A 192 -12.26 -14.46 14.07
CA GLY A 192 -12.86 -15.61 14.75
C GLY A 192 -12.00 -16.86 14.88
N GLU A 193 -10.81 -16.77 15.50
CA GLU A 193 -10.20 -17.97 16.08
C GLU A 193 -10.97 -18.36 17.35
N GLY A 194 -11.68 -19.48 17.29
CA GLY A 194 -12.31 -20.17 18.42
C GLY A 194 -12.01 -21.66 18.39
#